data_AF-A0A2A8C7V7-F1
#
_entry.id   AF-A0A2A8C7V7-F1
#
_cell.length_a   1.000
_cell.length_b   1.000
_cell.length_c   1.000
_cell.angle_alpha   90.00
_cell.angle_beta   90.00
_cell.angle_gamma   90.00
#
_symmetry.space_group_name_H-M   'P 1'
#
loop_
_entity.id
_entity.type
_entity.pdbx_description
1 polymer ?
#
loop_
_entity_poly.entity_id
_entity_poly.type
_entity_poly.pdbx_seq_one_letter_code
_entity_poly.pdbx_strand_id
1 'polypeptide(L)'
;MSDMYMPMEQEVREYLVTGSYLVVIVSLILLIYWFIKYKEKNIIWFIAHFLTLSLSLFLLITLLIGPNFSNYNMASEENSLQLALSGITWIVSILFLLKGISEFIK
;
A
#
# COMPACT_ATOMS: atom_id res chain seq x y z
N MET A 1 -25.09 -18.14 -10.96
CA MET A 1 -23.64 -18.11 -10.74
C MET A 1 -23.37 -16.81 -10.02
N SER A 2 -23.23 -16.83 -8.69
CA SER A 2 -22.99 -15.61 -7.92
C SER A 2 -21.57 -15.15 -8.23
N ASP A 3 -21.47 -13.95 -8.75
CA ASP A 3 -20.23 -13.21 -8.89
C ASP A 3 -19.38 -13.31 -7.61
N MET A 4 -18.29 -14.08 -7.67
CA MET A 4 -17.33 -14.25 -6.57
C MET A 4 -16.37 -13.04 -6.54
N TYR A 5 -16.92 -11.83 -6.47
CA TYR A 5 -16.20 -10.62 -6.11
C TYR A 5 -16.95 -9.93 -4.97
N MET A 6 -16.25 -9.12 -4.18
CA MET A 6 -16.93 -8.20 -3.27
C MET A 6 -17.55 -7.10 -4.12
N PRO A 7 -18.88 -7.05 -4.30
CA PRO A 7 -19.48 -5.98 -5.08
C PRO A 7 -19.21 -4.65 -4.38
N MET A 8 -18.57 -3.75 -5.12
CA MET A 8 -18.25 -2.39 -4.68
C MET A 8 -18.84 -1.41 -5.69
N GLU A 9 -19.59 -0.44 -5.18
CA GLU A 9 -20.08 0.69 -5.94
C GLU A 9 -18.91 1.45 -6.58
N GLN A 10 -19.12 1.97 -7.80
CA GLN A 10 -18.08 2.67 -8.55
C GLN A 10 -17.50 3.86 -7.76
N GLU A 11 -18.36 4.63 -7.09
CA GLU A 11 -17.95 5.76 -6.25
C GLU A 11 -17.01 5.32 -5.12
N VAL A 12 -17.31 4.19 -4.47
CA VAL A 12 -16.47 3.63 -3.40
C VAL A 12 -15.11 3.18 -3.93
N ARG A 13 -15.07 2.61 -5.15
CA ARG A 13 -13.80 2.24 -5.81
C ARG A 13 -12.93 3.48 -6.05
N GLU A 14 -13.54 4.55 -6.57
CA GLU A 14 -12.85 5.81 -6.83
C GLU A 14 -12.32 6.45 -5.53
N TYR A 15 -13.11 6.45 -4.45
CA TYR A 15 -12.67 6.94 -3.14
C TYR A 15 -11.53 6.12 -2.54
N LEU A 16 -11.57 4.79 -2.64
CA LEU A 16 -10.51 3.93 -2.12
C LEU A 16 -9.18 4.22 -2.83
N VAL A 17 -9.21 4.31 -4.17
CA VAL A 17 -8.03 4.59 -4.99
C VAL A 17 -7.49 5.99 -4.68
N THR A 18 -8.36 7.00 -4.75
CA THR A 18 -7.98 8.41 -4.59
C THR A 18 -7.47 8.70 -3.18
N GLY A 19 -8.18 8.21 -2.16
CA GLY A 19 -7.79 8.40 -0.76
C GLY A 19 -6.44 7.75 -0.44
N SER A 20 -6.21 6.52 -0.93
CA SER A 20 -4.95 5.81 -0.74
C SER A 20 -3.77 6.57 -1.37
N TYR A 21 -3.93 7.03 -2.62
CA TYR A 21 -2.90 7.82 -3.29
C TYR A 21 -2.64 9.15 -2.59
N LEU A 22 -3.70 9.85 -2.17
CA LEU A 22 -3.57 11.15 -1.51
C LEU A 22 -2.76 11.05 -0.22
N VAL A 23 -3.05 10.05 0.63
CA VAL A 23 -2.31 9.82 1.89
C VAL A 23 -0.84 9.55 1.62
N VAL A 24 -0.53 8.65 0.67
CA VAL A 24 0.87 8.30 0.34
C VAL A 24 1.62 9.51 -0.23
N ILE A 25 1.04 10.22 -1.20
CA ILE A 25 1.68 11.36 -1.88
C ILE A 25 1.94 12.49 -0.89
N VAL A 26 0.93 12.92 -0.13
CA VAL A 26 1.07 14.01 0.83
C VAL A 26 2.11 13.67 1.90
N SER A 27 2.08 12.44 2.41
CA SER A 27 3.06 11.98 3.41
C SER A 27 4.48 11.98 2.86
N LEU A 28 4.69 11.46 1.65
CA LEU A 28 6.01 11.46 1.00
C LEU A 28 6.51 12.88 0.73
N ILE A 29 5.66 13.80 0.28
CA ILE A 29 6.04 15.21 0.06
C ILE A 29 6.53 15.83 1.37
N LEU A 30 5.79 15.66 2.47
CA LEU A 30 6.17 16.21 3.77
C LEU A 30 7.46 15.59 4.31
N LEU A 31 7.62 14.26 4.20
CA LEU A 31 8.82 13.56 4.65
C LEU A 31 10.05 13.97 3.82
N ILE A 32 9.93 14.07 2.50
CA ILE A 32 11.03 14.53 1.63
C ILE A 32 11.39 15.99 1.97
N TYR A 33 10.39 16.86 2.16
CA TYR A 33 10.62 18.23 2.59
C TYR A 33 11.40 18.29 3.92
N TRP A 34 10.98 17.52 4.93
CA TRP A 34 11.66 17.48 6.22
C TRP A 34 13.05 16.86 6.14
N PHE A 35 13.23 15.81 5.33
CA PHE A 35 14.52 15.19 5.07
C PHE A 35 15.53 16.20 4.51
N ILE A 36 15.11 17.03 3.55
CA ILE A 36 15.96 18.06 2.94
C ILE A 36 16.21 19.22 3.91
N LYS A 37 15.15 19.73 4.55
CA LYS A 37 15.22 20.93 5.39
C LYS A 37 15.99 20.70 6.69
N TYR A 38 15.70 19.61 7.38
CA TYR A 38 16.26 19.33 8.70
C TYR A 38 17.47 18.39 8.64
N LYS A 39 17.73 17.76 7.48
CA LYS A 39 18.82 16.79 7.29
C LYS A 39 18.77 15.61 8.27
N GLU A 40 17.58 15.34 8.81
CA GLU A 40 17.34 14.24 9.75
C GLU A 40 17.33 12.91 9.00
N LYS A 41 18.45 12.19 9.10
CA LYS A 41 18.66 10.93 8.37
C LYS A 41 17.64 9.86 8.72
N ASN A 42 17.11 9.89 9.94
CA ASN A 42 16.13 8.93 10.44
C ASN A 42 14.78 8.99 9.70
N ILE A 43 14.48 10.11 9.03
CA ILE A 43 13.29 10.25 8.16
C ILE A 43 13.29 9.22 7.03
N ILE A 44 14.46 8.70 6.62
CA ILE A 44 14.56 7.68 5.57
C ILE A 44 13.73 6.42 5.88
N TRP A 45 13.58 6.06 7.16
CA TRP A 45 12.78 4.91 7.58
C TRP A 45 11.29 5.13 7.34
N PHE A 46 10.81 6.35 7.53
CA PHE A 46 9.42 6.71 7.23
C PHE A 46 9.17 6.78 5.73
N ILE A 47 10.15 7.26 4.95
CA ILE A 47 10.08 7.20 3.48
C ILE A 47 10.00 5.73 3.01
N ALA A 48 10.85 4.85 3.54
CA ALA A 48 10.83 3.42 3.23
C ALA A 48 9.49 2.77 3.63
N HIS A 49 8.92 3.14 4.78
CA HIS A 49 7.59 2.73 5.20
C HIS A 49 6.52 3.10 4.15
N PHE A 50 6.45 4.36 3.73
CA PHE A 50 5.43 4.81 2.77
C PHE A 50 5.62 4.24 1.36
N LEU A 51 6.87 4.01 0.91
CA LEU A 51 7.13 3.36 -0.38
C LEU A 51 6.67 1.89 -0.38
N THR A 52 6.95 1.15 0.70
CA THR A 52 6.50 -0.24 0.83
C THR A 52 5.01 -0.37 1.12
N LEU A 53 4.42 0.57 1.87
CA LEU A 53 2.99 0.68 2.06
C LEU A 53 2.28 0.91 0.71
N SER A 54 2.83 1.80 -0.12
CA SER A 54 2.32 2.07 -1.47
C SER A 54 2.28 0.80 -2.32
N LEU A 55 3.34 -0.01 -2.28
CA LEU A 55 3.35 -1.31 -2.98
C LEU A 55 2.29 -2.27 -2.44
N SER A 56 2.15 -2.37 -1.11
CA SER A 56 1.12 -3.22 -0.49
C SER A 56 -0.30 -2.79 -0.88
N LEU A 57 -0.58 -1.47 -0.86
CA LEU A 57 -1.85 -0.89 -1.27
C LEU A 57 -2.10 -1.09 -2.76
N PHE A 58 -1.08 -0.94 -3.61
CA PHE A 58 -1.19 -1.20 -5.04
C PHE A 58 -1.60 -2.66 -5.30
N LEU A 59 -0.96 -3.62 -4.64
CA LEU A 59 -1.31 -5.04 -4.74
C LEU A 59 -2.73 -5.29 -4.26
N LEU A 60 -3.14 -4.70 -3.12
CA LEU A 60 -4.49 -4.88 -2.58
C LEU A 60 -5.56 -4.25 -3.48
N ILE A 61 -5.38 -3.01 -3.92
CA ILE A 61 -6.32 -2.29 -4.76
C ILE A 61 -6.46 -2.98 -6.12
N THR A 62 -5.36 -3.45 -6.69
CA THR A 62 -5.37 -4.21 -7.95
C THR A 62 -6.14 -5.53 -7.77
N LEU A 63 -6.01 -6.20 -6.62
CA LEU A 63 -6.78 -7.41 -6.32
C LEU A 63 -8.29 -7.12 -6.20
N LEU A 64 -8.65 -6.01 -5.56
CA LEU A 64 -10.05 -5.65 -5.29
C LEU A 64 -10.78 -5.08 -6.51
N ILE A 65 -10.08 -4.31 -7.35
CA ILE A 65 -10.69 -3.46 -8.39
C ILE A 65 -10.18 -3.78 -9.80
N GLY A 66 -9.08 -4.54 -9.92
CA GLY A 66 -8.39 -4.82 -11.19
C GLY A 66 -9.19 -5.65 -12.21
N PRO A 67 -8.64 -5.79 -13.42
CA PRO A 67 -9.31 -6.49 -14.52
C PRO A 67 -9.63 -7.94 -14.17
N ASN A 68 -10.85 -8.36 -14.50
CA ASN A 68 -11.35 -9.67 -14.15
C ASN A 68 -10.84 -10.71 -15.17
N PHE A 69 -9.90 -11.55 -14.77
CA PHE A 69 -9.46 -12.70 -15.54
C PHE A 69 -10.37 -13.92 -15.30
N SER A 70 -11.69 -13.72 -15.21
CA SER A 70 -12.68 -14.76 -14.85
C SER A 70 -12.67 -15.99 -15.78
N ASN A 71 -12.08 -15.87 -16.97
CA ASN A 71 -11.90 -16.97 -17.92
C ASN A 71 -10.56 -17.72 -17.76
N TYR A 72 -9.78 -17.38 -16.73
CA TYR A 72 -8.48 -17.97 -16.45
C TYR A 72 -8.61 -19.06 -15.37
N ASN A 73 -8.26 -20.31 -15.73
CA ASN A 73 -8.37 -21.47 -14.83
C ASN A 73 -7.60 -21.33 -13.50
N MET A 74 -6.71 -20.35 -13.37
CA MET A 74 -5.86 -20.12 -12.19
C MET A 74 -6.15 -18.78 -11.45
N ALA A 75 -7.29 -18.13 -11.71
CA ALA A 75 -7.60 -16.83 -11.10
C ALA A 75 -7.61 -16.85 -9.55
N SER A 76 -8.07 -17.92 -8.93
CA SER A 76 -8.07 -18.05 -7.45
C SER A 76 -6.66 -18.17 -6.86
N GLU A 77 -5.73 -18.81 -7.56
CA GLU A 77 -4.35 -19.00 -7.12
C GLU A 77 -3.60 -17.66 -7.17
N GLU A 78 -3.68 -16.96 -8.29
CA GLU A 78 -3.06 -15.64 -8.48
C GLU A 78 -3.60 -14.61 -7.47
N ASN A 79 -4.93 -14.61 -7.24
CA ASN A 79 -5.55 -13.74 -6.24
C ASN A 79 -5.01 -14.01 -4.82
N SER A 80 -4.85 -15.28 -4.47
CA SER A 80 -4.33 -15.67 -3.15
C SER A 80 -2.86 -15.29 -2.99
N LEU A 81 -2.06 -15.44 -4.05
CA LEU A 81 -0.65 -15.03 -4.09
C LEU A 81 -0.53 -13.52 -3.94
N GLN A 82 -1.30 -12.74 -4.70
CA GLN A 82 -1.30 -11.29 -4.64
C GLN A 82 -1.73 -10.77 -3.26
N LEU A 83 -2.74 -11.39 -2.64
CA LEU A 83 -3.15 -11.07 -1.27
C LEU A 83 -2.04 -11.36 -0.26
N ALA A 84 -1.38 -12.53 -0.37
CA ALA A 84 -0.26 -12.89 0.50
C ALA A 84 0.91 -11.89 0.35
N LEU A 85 1.25 -11.51 -0.89
CA LEU A 85 2.28 -10.51 -1.18
C LEU A 85 1.91 -9.13 -0.64
N SER A 86 0.65 -8.70 -0.76
CA SER A 86 0.16 -7.47 -0.14
C SER A 86 0.33 -7.48 1.38
N GLY A 87 -0.02 -8.59 2.04
CA GLY A 87 0.18 -8.75 3.49
C GLY A 87 1.65 -8.74 3.90
N ILE A 88 2.53 -9.46 3.19
CA ILE A 88 3.98 -9.50 3.47
C ILE A 88 4.60 -8.11 3.29
N THR A 89 4.28 -7.42 2.20
CA THR A 89 4.78 -6.06 1.95
C THR A 89 4.28 -5.06 2.99
N TRP A 90 3.05 -5.23 3.49
CA TRP A 90 2.54 -4.45 4.62
C TRP A 90 3.33 -4.71 5.92
N ILE A 91 3.63 -5.97 6.24
CA ILE A 91 4.46 -6.31 7.41
C ILE A 91 5.84 -5.62 7.31
N VAL A 92 6.49 -5.72 6.14
CA VAL A 92 7.79 -5.04 5.90
C VAL A 92 7.66 -3.53 6.08
N SER A 93 6.57 -2.93 5.61
CA SER A 93 6.28 -1.52 5.80
C SER A 93 6.18 -1.14 7.29
N ILE A 94 5.51 -1.95 8.11
CA ILE A 94 5.42 -1.73 9.56
C ILE A 94 6.80 -1.88 10.23
N LEU A 95 7.66 -2.78 9.79
CA LEU A 95 9.03 -2.89 10.31
C LEU A 95 9.83 -1.60 10.09
N PHE A 96 9.69 -0.96 8.92
CA PHE A 96 10.31 0.34 8.67
C PHE A 96 9.74 1.45 9.55
N LEU A 97 8.42 1.46 9.78
CA LEU A 97 7.79 2.42 10.69
C LEU A 97 8.33 2.27 12.12
N LEU A 98 8.35 1.05 12.66
CA LEU A 98 8.84 0.77 14.00
C LEU A 98 10.32 1.12 14.15
N LYS A 99 11.13 0.86 13.11
CA LYS A 99 12.52 1.28 13.07
C LYS A 99 12.65 2.80 13.11
N GLY A 100 11.88 3.53 12.31
CA GLY A 100 11.85 4.99 12.32
C GLY A 100 11.50 5.56 13.70
N ILE A 101 10.47 5.01 14.35
CA ILE A 101 10.06 5.39 15.71
C ILE A 101 11.18 5.11 16.71
N SER A 102 11.82 3.93 16.63
CA SER A 102 12.92 3.56 17.54
C SER A 102 14.12 4.52 17.44
N GLU A 103 14.44 5.02 16.26
CA GLU A 103 15.52 6.01 16.07
C GLU A 103 15.16 7.43 16.53
N PHE A 104 13.87 7.72 16.77
CA PHE A 104 13.43 8.98 17.37
C PHE A 104 13.31 8.94 18.90
N ILE A 105 13.07 7.76 19.48
CA ILE A 105 12.94 7.59 20.94
C ILE A 105 14.31 7.48 21.62
N LYS A 106 15.34 7.04 20.89
CA LYS A 106 16.72 7.01 21.38
C LYS A 106 17.34 8.40 21.43
#